data_AF-A0A966TX12-F1
#
_entry.id   AF-A0A966TX12-F1
#
_cell.length_a   1.000
_cell.length_b   1.000
_cell.length_c   1.000
_cell.angle_alpha   90.00
_cell.angle_beta   90.00
_cell.angle_gamma   90.00
#
_symmetry.space_group_name_H-M   'P 1'
#
loop_
_entity.id
_entity.type
_entity.pdbx_description
1 polymer ?
#
loop_
_entity_poly.entity_id
_entity_poly.type
_entity_poly.pdbx_seq_one_letter_code
_entity_poly.pdbx_strand_id
1 'polypeptide(L)'
;MSEQLSIFSPSEPSRMEPALPLPGAAAPVPSLTDELAAVWGLPLGRKVRVELRHHTVTGLSGKLRVAGLPDLPFDRLAPLRLRIGDVEFS
;
A
#
# COMPACT_ATOMS: atom_id res chain seq x y z
N MET A 1 51.87 29.65 36.19
CA MET A 1 51.82 28.36 36.89
C MET A 1 50.61 27.61 36.36
N SER A 2 50.89 26.43 35.83
CA SER A 2 49.96 25.48 35.22
C SER A 2 48.99 24.88 36.25
N GLU A 3 47.76 24.57 35.83
CA GLU A 3 46.81 23.58 36.41
C GLU A 3 45.48 23.77 35.64
N GLN A 4 44.73 22.81 35.10
CA GLN A 4 44.84 21.36 34.94
C GLN A 4 43.78 20.98 33.87
N LEU A 5 44.19 20.22 32.85
CA LEU A 5 43.32 19.57 31.87
C LEU A 5 42.56 18.42 32.53
N SER A 6 41.25 18.28 32.31
CA SER A 6 40.51 17.01 32.16
C SER A 6 38.99 17.24 32.11
N ILE A 7 38.48 17.75 30.98
CA ILE A 7 37.06 17.58 30.63
C ILE A 7 36.97 16.20 29.95
N PHE A 8 37.06 15.15 30.76
CA PHE A 8 36.98 13.76 30.30
C PHE A 8 35.51 13.36 30.14
N SER A 9 35.13 13.17 28.88
CA SER A 9 34.12 12.27 28.32
C SER A 9 32.67 12.26 28.89
N PRO A 10 31.67 12.57 28.05
CA PRO A 10 30.27 12.24 28.31
C PRO A 10 30.06 10.74 28.05
N SER A 11 29.96 9.95 29.11
CA SER A 11 29.54 8.54 29.02
C SER A 11 28.48 8.26 30.06
N GLU A 12 27.31 8.87 29.88
CA GLU A 12 26.08 8.17 30.24
C GLU A 12 25.87 7.09 29.16
N PRO A 13 26.00 5.79 29.46
CA PRO A 13 25.52 4.79 28.54
C PRO A 13 24.01 4.99 28.49
N SER A 14 23.55 5.59 27.39
CA SER A 14 22.14 5.66 27.03
C SER A 14 21.57 4.27 27.21
N ARG A 15 20.86 4.12 28.33
CA ARG A 15 20.03 2.99 28.69
C ARG A 15 19.31 2.61 27.40
N MET A 16 19.52 1.40 26.92
CA MET A 16 18.65 0.79 25.91
C MET A 16 17.25 0.77 26.52
N GLU A 17 16.53 1.89 26.41
CA GLU A 17 15.10 1.90 26.47
C GLU A 17 14.66 0.96 25.36
N PRO A 18 13.96 -0.14 25.66
CA PRO A 18 13.24 -0.84 24.61
C PRO A 18 12.29 0.22 24.04
N ALA A 19 12.56 0.68 22.82
CA ALA A 19 11.76 1.68 22.15
C ALA A 19 10.31 1.19 22.19
N LEU A 20 9.54 1.72 23.13
CA LEU A 20 8.13 1.39 23.27
C LEU A 20 7.50 1.74 21.93
N PRO A 21 6.70 0.85 21.32
CA PRO A 21 5.97 1.20 20.12
C PRO A 21 5.14 2.44 20.44
N LEU A 22 5.45 3.55 19.76
CA LEU A 22 4.82 4.84 19.98
C LEU A 22 3.29 4.65 19.91
N PRO A 23 2.51 5.00 20.95
CA PRO A 23 1.05 5.06 20.86
C PRO A 23 0.70 6.19 19.88
N GLY A 24 0.51 5.83 18.62
CA GLY A 24 0.49 6.78 17.51
C GLY A 24 1.03 6.22 16.20
N ALA A 25 1.58 4.99 16.19
CA ALA A 25 1.67 4.20 14.97
C ALA A 25 0.24 3.96 14.46
N ALA A 26 -0.28 4.92 13.69
CA ALA A 26 -1.55 4.82 13.00
C ALA A 26 -1.54 3.45 12.31
N ALA A 27 -2.51 2.60 12.68
CA ALA A 27 -2.73 1.38 11.92
C ALA A 27 -2.77 1.79 10.44
N PRO A 28 -2.05 1.09 9.54
CA PRO A 28 -1.99 1.48 8.14
C PRO A 28 -3.43 1.61 7.64
N VAL A 29 -3.85 2.85 7.39
CA VAL A 29 -5.20 3.12 6.93
C VAL A 29 -5.32 2.40 5.60
N PRO A 30 -6.21 1.41 5.44
CA PRO A 30 -6.32 0.70 4.19
C PRO A 30 -6.60 1.75 3.11
N SER A 31 -5.76 1.75 2.09
CA SER A 31 -6.00 2.65 0.95
C SER A 31 -7.35 2.28 0.35
N LEU A 32 -8.08 3.24 -0.22
CA LEU A 32 -9.33 2.99 -0.94
C LEU A 32 -9.21 1.84 -1.96
N THR A 33 -8.03 1.68 -2.57
CA THR A 33 -7.72 0.54 -3.45
C THR A 33 -7.73 -0.81 -2.74
N ASP A 34 -7.30 -0.88 -1.48
CA ASP A 34 -7.32 -2.09 -0.66
C ASP A 34 -8.76 -2.47 -0.26
N GLU A 35 -9.59 -1.48 0.07
CA GLU A 35 -11.02 -1.71 0.29
C GLU A 35 -11.72 -2.21 -0.98
N LEU A 36 -11.49 -1.57 -2.13
CA LEU A 36 -12.02 -2.03 -3.41
C LEU A 36 -11.52 -3.45 -3.76
N ALA A 37 -10.26 -3.77 -3.43
CA ALA A 37 -9.69 -5.09 -3.63
C ALA A 37 -10.42 -6.14 -2.78
N ALA A 38 -10.69 -5.82 -1.51
CA ALA A 38 -11.43 -6.69 -0.60
C ALA A 38 -12.92 -6.82 -0.98
N VAL A 39 -13.53 -5.75 -1.48
CA VAL A 39 -14.92 -5.75 -1.94
C VAL A 39 -15.08 -6.65 -3.17
N TRP A 40 -14.29 -6.50 -4.23
CA TRP A 40 -14.42 -7.37 -5.42
C TRP A 40 -13.60 -8.66 -5.37
N GLY A 41 -12.80 -8.88 -4.33
CA GLY A 41 -11.89 -10.04 -4.24
C GLY A 41 -10.79 -10.02 -5.29
N LEU A 42 -10.35 -8.83 -5.70
CA LEU A 42 -9.42 -8.64 -6.81
C LEU A 42 -8.02 -8.26 -6.30
N PRO A 43 -6.94 -8.78 -6.90
CA PRO A 43 -5.56 -8.43 -6.56
C PRO A 43 -5.15 -7.06 -7.13
N LEU A 44 -5.86 -5.98 -6.77
CA LEU A 44 -5.55 -4.62 -7.20
C LEU A 44 -4.14 -4.21 -6.75
N GLY A 45 -3.45 -3.46 -7.59
CA GLY A 45 -2.07 -3.03 -7.33
C GLY A 45 -1.02 -4.13 -7.53
N ARG A 46 -1.40 -5.37 -7.84
CA ARG A 46 -0.47 -6.47 -8.14
C ARG A 46 -0.35 -6.69 -9.65
N LYS A 47 0.76 -7.29 -10.07
CA LYS A 47 0.91 -7.79 -11.44
C LYS A 47 0.07 -9.05 -11.59
N VAL A 48 -0.85 -9.05 -12.54
CA VAL A 48 -1.72 -10.19 -12.87
C VAL A 48 -1.65 -10.48 -14.35
N ARG A 49 -2.07 -11.70 -14.70
CA ARG A 49 -2.43 -12.09 -16.04
C ARG A 49 -3.92 -12.41 -16.04
N VAL A 50 -4.69 -11.74 -16.88
CA VAL A 50 -6.12 -12.01 -17.09
C VAL A 50 -6.32 -12.57 -18.48
N GLU A 51 -7.13 -13.61 -18.58
CA GLU A 51 -7.60 -14.16 -19.85
C GLU A 51 -9.00 -13.66 -20.10
N LEU A 52 -9.17 -12.87 -21.16
CA LEU A 52 -10.47 -12.31 -21.53
C LEU A 52 -11.14 -13.26 -22.51
N ARG A 53 -12.19 -13.95 -22.05
CA ARG A 53 -12.81 -15.02 -22.85
C ARG A 53 -13.57 -14.54 -24.09
N HIS A 54 -13.90 -13.25 -24.22
CA HIS A 54 -14.68 -12.70 -25.35
C HIS A 54 -14.10 -11.40 -25.94
N HIS A 55 -12.79 -11.16 -25.83
CA HIS A 55 -12.14 -9.98 -26.43
C HIS A 55 -11.13 -10.36 -27.52
N THR A 56 -10.88 -9.42 -28.44
CA THR A 56 -9.83 -9.52 -29.48
C THR A 56 -8.45 -9.72 -28.87
N VAL A 57 -8.22 -9.17 -27.67
CA VAL A 57 -7.04 -9.45 -26.86
C VAL A 57 -7.36 -10.58 -25.91
N THR A 58 -6.75 -11.74 -26.13
CA THR A 58 -7.03 -12.98 -25.39
C THR A 58 -6.35 -13.02 -24.02
N GLY A 59 -5.29 -12.22 -23.82
CA GLY A 59 -4.57 -12.17 -22.55
C GLY A 59 -3.91 -10.82 -22.30
N LEU A 60 -4.19 -10.23 -21.13
CA LEU A 60 -3.53 -9.02 -20.66
C LEU A 60 -2.66 -9.36 -19.47
N SER A 61 -1.44 -8.84 -19.44
CA SER A 61 -0.51 -9.00 -18.32
C SER A 61 0.00 -7.64 -17.88
N GLY A 62 -0.10 -7.34 -16.58
CA GLY A 62 0.38 -6.08 -16.04
C GLY A 62 -0.21 -5.77 -14.67
N LYS A 63 0.04 -4.55 -14.18
CA LYS A 63 -0.46 -4.12 -12.87
C LYS A 63 -1.95 -3.81 -12.97
N LEU A 64 -2.77 -4.57 -12.24
CA LEU A 64 -4.22 -4.34 -12.17
C LEU A 64 -4.49 -3.04 -11.40
N ARG A 65 -5.25 -2.13 -12.02
CA ARG A 65 -5.63 -0.86 -11.39
C ARG A 65 -7.12 -0.61 -11.61
N VAL A 66 -7.69 0.19 -10.72
CA VAL A 66 -9.04 0.73 -10.90
C VAL A 66 -8.95 1.85 -11.95
N ALA A 67 -9.83 1.78 -12.95
CA ALA A 67 -9.88 2.77 -14.02
C ALA A 67 -10.72 3.99 -13.63
N GLY A 68 -11.78 3.79 -12.84
CA GLY A 68 -12.56 4.85 -12.22
C GLY A 68 -13.16 4.42 -10.90
N LEU A 69 -13.40 5.38 -10.01
CA LEU A 69 -14.04 5.10 -8.73
C LEU A 69 -15.48 4.64 -8.96
N PRO A 70 -15.91 3.54 -8.31
CA PRO A 70 -17.33 3.20 -8.26
C PRO A 70 -18.07 4.23 -7.41
N ASP A 71 -19.36 4.42 -7.72
CA ASP A 71 -20.25 5.24 -6.90
C ASP A 71 -20.39 4.66 -5.48
N LEU A 72 -20.59 5.55 -4.51
CA LEU A 72 -20.81 5.17 -3.12
C LEU A 72 -22.32 5.09 -2.83
N PRO A 73 -22.79 4.09 -2.06
CA PRO A 73 -22.02 3.00 -1.44
C PRO A 73 -21.51 1.97 -2.45
N PHE A 74 -20.37 1.32 -2.17
CA PHE A 74 -19.83 0.29 -3.07
C PHE A 74 -20.82 -0.85 -3.24
N ASP A 75 -21.33 -1.01 -4.45
CA ASP A 75 -22.18 -2.13 -4.82
C ASP A 75 -21.32 -3.24 -5.46
N ARG A 76 -21.20 -4.39 -4.78
CA ARG A 76 -20.40 -5.54 -5.27
C ARG A 76 -20.93 -6.14 -6.58
N LEU A 77 -22.21 -5.94 -6.88
CA LEU A 77 -22.84 -6.48 -8.08
C LEU A 77 -22.63 -5.55 -9.27
N ALA A 78 -22.30 -4.27 -9.02
CA ALA A 78 -21.94 -3.34 -10.05
C ALA A 78 -20.58 -3.70 -10.67
N PRO A 79 -20.46 -3.61 -12.01
CA PRO A 79 -19.21 -3.88 -12.71
C PRO A 79 -18.16 -2.83 -12.33
N LEU A 80 -17.02 -3.29 -11.82
CA LEU A 80 -15.90 -2.42 -11.47
C LEU A 80 -15.05 -2.16 -12.71
N ARG A 81 -14.84 -0.90 -13.07
CA ARG A 81 -13.93 -0.55 -14.18
C ARG A 81 -12.49 -0.77 -13.77
N LEU A 82 -11.85 -1.72 -14.43
CA LEU A 82 -10.47 -2.15 -14.23
C LEU A 82 -9.63 -1.78 -15.44
N ARG A 83 -8.33 -1.65 -15.23
CA ARG A 83 -7.36 -1.47 -16.33
C ARG A 83 -6.06 -2.20 -16.07
N ILE A 84 -5.44 -2.63 -17.17
CA ILE A 84 -4.08 -3.14 -17.22
C ILE A 84 -3.35 -2.39 -18.33
N GLY A 85 -2.40 -1.52 -17.96
CA GLY A 85 -1.77 -0.61 -18.91
C GLY A 85 -2.78 0.40 -19.45
N ASP A 86 -2.93 0.43 -20.78
CA ASP A 86 -3.87 1.29 -21.51
C ASP A 86 -5.24 0.60 -21.78
N VAL A 87 -5.37 -0.68 -21.43
CA VAL A 87 -6.59 -1.44 -21.71
C VAL A 87 -7.52 -1.40 -20.51
N GLU A 88 -8.72 -0.85 -20.71
CA GLU A 88 -9.82 -0.82 -19.74
C GLU A 88 -10.83 -1.94 -20.01
N PHE A 89 -11.36 -2.55 -18.94
CA PHE A 89 -12.36 -3.62 -18.98
C PHE A 89 -13.19 -3.62 -17.68
N SER A 90 -14.35 -4.28 -17.67
CA SER A 90 -15.26 -4.34 -16.51
C SER A 90 -15.95 -5.68 -16.40
#